data_AF-Q0MWV8-F1
#
_entry.id   AF-Q0MWV8-F1
#
_cell.length_a   1.000
_cell.length_b   1.000
_cell.length_c   1.000
_cell.angle_alpha   90.00
_cell.angle_beta   90.00
_cell.angle_gamma   90.00
#
_symmetry.space_group_name_H-M   'P 1'
#
loop_
_entity.id
_entity.type
_entity.pdbx_description
1 polymer ?
#
loop_
_entity_poly.entity_id
_entity_poly.type
_entity_poly.pdbx_seq_one_letter_code
_entity_poly.pdbx_strand_id
1 'polypeptide(L)'
;MGCFKVLVLFAAILCMSLLVCAEDEVNLQAQIEEGPMEAIRSRRAACSDRAHGHICESFKSFCKDSGRNGVKLRANCKKTCGLC
;
A
#
# COMPACT_ATOMS: atom_id res chain seq x y z
N MET A 1 -42.59 15.70 -40.25
CA MET A 1 -42.48 15.72 -38.76
C MET A 1 -41.52 14.67 -38.19
N GLY A 2 -40.72 13.95 -39.00
CA GLY A 2 -39.81 12.90 -38.49
C GLY A 2 -38.45 13.39 -37.97
N CYS A 3 -37.89 14.44 -38.56
CA CYS A 3 -36.52 14.88 -38.27
C CYS A 3 -36.30 15.35 -36.81
N PHE A 4 -37.32 15.97 -36.20
CA PHE A 4 -37.20 16.51 -34.84
C PHE A 4 -37.04 15.41 -33.78
N LYS A 5 -37.76 14.29 -33.93
CA LYS A 5 -37.66 13.15 -33.01
C LYS A 5 -36.29 12.47 -33.06
N VAL A 6 -35.73 12.34 -34.26
CA VAL A 6 -34.38 11.76 -34.46
C VAL A 6 -33.31 12.68 -33.86
N LEU A 7 -33.44 14.00 -34.03
CA LEU A 7 -32.53 14.97 -33.44
C LEU A 7 -32.54 14.91 -31.91
N VAL A 8 -33.73 14.81 -31.30
CA VAL A 8 -33.88 14.71 -29.84
C VAL A 8 -33.30 13.39 -29.31
N LEU A 9 -33.50 12.27 -30.01
CA LEU A 9 -32.90 10.98 -29.66
C LEU A 9 -31.37 11.03 -29.72
N PHE A 10 -30.80 11.61 -30.77
CA PHE A 10 -29.35 11.77 -30.89
C PHE A 10 -28.78 12.65 -29.77
N ALA A 11 -29.45 13.76 -29.46
CA ALA A 11 -29.06 14.64 -28.37
C ALA A 11 -29.10 13.92 -27.01
N ALA A 12 -30.12 13.10 -26.76
CA ALA A 12 -30.25 12.32 -25.54
C ALA A 12 -29.16 11.25 -25.41
N ILE A 13 -28.84 10.54 -26.50
CA ILE A 13 -27.77 9.52 -26.52
C ILE A 13 -26.41 10.16 -26.27
N LEU A 14 -26.10 11.27 -26.95
CA LEU A 14 -24.85 12.01 -26.73
C LEU A 14 -24.75 12.53 -25.29
N CYS A 15 -25.85 13.01 -24.72
CA CYS A 15 -25.88 13.47 -23.32
C CYS A 15 -25.58 12.33 -22.34
N MET A 16 -26.16 11.14 -22.55
CA MET A 16 -25.88 9.95 -21.72
C MET A 16 -24.43 9.47 -21.87
N SER A 17 -23.90 9.43 -23.09
CA SER A 17 -22.49 9.06 -23.33
C SER A 17 -21.52 10.05 -22.68
N LEU A 18 -21.83 11.35 -22.69
CA LEU A 18 -21.02 12.36 -22.00
C LEU A 18 -21.11 12.22 -20.47
N LEU A 19 -22.29 11.86 -19.92
CA LEU A 19 -22.45 11.59 -18.49
C LEU A 19 -21.61 10.38 -18.05
N VAL A 20 -21.67 9.28 -18.81
CA VAL A 20 -20.88 8.07 -18.51
C VAL A 20 -19.38 8.34 -18.57
N CYS A 21 -18.91 9.16 -19.52
CA CYS A 21 -17.50 9.55 -19.58
C CYS A 21 -17.07 10.48 -18.45
N ALA A 22 -17.99 11.20 -17.79
CA ALA A 22 -17.64 12.15 -16.73
C ALA A 22 -17.39 11.48 -15.36
N GLU A 23 -17.88 10.27 -15.13
CA GLU A 23 -17.75 9.59 -13.82
C GLU A 23 -16.45 8.78 -13.67
N ASP A 24 -15.70 8.52 -14.74
CA ASP A 24 -14.56 7.59 -14.73
C ASP A 24 -13.22 8.22 -14.31
N GLU A 25 -13.06 9.56 -14.32
CA GLU A 25 -11.79 10.22 -13.99
C GLU A 25 -11.55 10.47 -12.48
N VAL A 26 -12.52 10.20 -11.60
CA VAL A 26 -12.41 10.58 -10.17
C VAL A 26 -11.70 9.51 -9.31
N ASN A 27 -11.23 8.40 -9.90
CA ASN A 27 -10.68 7.27 -9.14
C ASN A 27 -9.15 7.06 -9.24
N LEU A 28 -8.41 7.97 -9.89
CA LEU A 28 -6.94 7.83 -10.03
C LEU A 28 -6.12 8.74 -9.10
N GLN A 29 -6.72 9.79 -8.51
CA GLN A 29 -6.02 10.67 -7.56
C GLN A 29 -6.09 10.20 -6.10
N ALA A 30 -7.01 9.28 -5.77
CA ALA A 30 -7.10 8.69 -4.43
C ALA A 30 -5.96 7.71 -4.08
N GLN A 31 -5.10 7.34 -5.05
CA GLN A 31 -3.99 6.41 -4.84
C GLN A 31 -2.61 7.09 -4.76
N ILE A 32 -2.53 8.41 -4.95
CA ILE A 32 -1.27 9.15 -5.04
C ILE A 32 -1.10 10.17 -3.88
N GLU A 33 -2.16 10.45 -3.13
CA GLU A 33 -2.08 11.14 -1.82
C GLU A 33 -1.81 10.20 -0.63
N GLU A 34 -1.53 8.91 -0.90
CA GLU A 34 -0.83 8.04 0.05
C GLU A 34 0.66 8.38 0.04
N GLY A 35 0.98 9.56 0.56
CA GLY A 35 2.31 10.15 0.52
C GLY A 35 3.39 9.23 1.12
N PRO A 36 4.67 9.44 0.76
CA PRO A 36 5.79 8.65 1.27
C PRO A 36 5.88 8.65 2.80
N MET A 37 5.15 9.52 3.52
CA MET A 37 5.12 9.52 4.97
C MET A 37 4.37 8.35 5.60
N GLU A 38 3.28 7.84 5.01
CA GLU A 38 2.60 6.63 5.52
C GLU A 38 3.43 5.38 5.17
N ALA A 39 4.08 5.34 4.01
CA ALA A 39 5.02 4.27 3.66
C ALA A 39 6.28 4.28 4.54
N ILE A 40 6.79 5.44 4.95
CA ILE A 40 7.92 5.56 5.88
C ILE A 40 7.49 5.22 7.31
N ARG A 41 6.31 5.68 7.74
CA ARG A 41 5.75 5.36 9.07
C ARG A 41 5.40 3.90 9.18
N SER A 42 4.84 3.27 8.14
CA SER A 42 4.60 1.82 8.07
C SER A 42 5.92 1.04 8.09
N ARG A 43 6.95 1.51 7.38
CA ARG A 43 8.29 0.89 7.42
C ARG A 43 8.97 1.02 8.80
N ARG A 44 8.76 2.11 9.53
CA ARG A 44 9.29 2.32 10.91
C ARG A 44 8.42 1.66 11.98
N ALA A 45 7.10 1.63 11.79
CA ALA A 45 6.13 0.98 12.67
C ALA A 45 6.17 -0.54 12.55
N ALA A 46 6.62 -1.07 11.41
CA ALA A 46 6.87 -2.50 11.21
C ALA A 46 8.25 -2.94 11.71
N CYS A 47 8.79 -2.30 12.76
CA CYS A 47 9.87 -2.92 13.49
C CYS A 47 9.32 -4.04 14.38
N SER A 48 9.22 -5.22 13.77
CA SER A 48 8.80 -6.45 14.41
C SER A 48 9.88 -7.51 14.28
N ASP A 49 9.77 -8.51 15.14
CA ASP A 49 10.48 -9.75 14.97
C ASP A 49 9.80 -10.59 13.89
N ARG A 50 10.58 -10.99 12.89
CA ARG A 50 10.17 -11.78 11.72
C ARG A 50 10.57 -13.25 11.82
N ALA A 51 11.43 -13.61 12.79
CA ALA A 51 11.81 -15.00 12.97
C ALA A 51 10.62 -15.81 13.49
N HIS A 52 10.51 -17.06 13.04
CA HIS A 52 9.42 -17.93 13.43
C HIS A 52 9.58 -18.43 14.89
N GLY A 53 8.46 -18.58 15.59
CA GLY A 53 8.42 -19.15 16.94
C GLY A 53 9.23 -18.36 17.97
N HIS A 54 9.93 -19.08 18.85
CA HIS A 54 10.68 -18.50 19.96
C HIS A 54 12.13 -18.11 19.63
N ILE A 55 12.54 -18.15 18.34
CA ILE A 55 13.94 -17.95 17.94
C ILE A 55 14.51 -16.63 18.47
N CYS A 56 13.74 -15.54 18.40
CA CYS A 56 14.24 -14.24 18.88
C CYS A 56 14.49 -14.24 20.39
N GLU A 57 13.58 -14.79 21.18
CA GLU A 57 13.72 -14.84 22.64
C GLU A 57 14.81 -15.85 23.05
N SER A 58 14.80 -17.06 22.47
CA SER A 58 15.77 -18.13 22.77
C SER A 58 17.20 -17.75 22.44
N PHE A 59 17.42 -16.95 21.39
CA PHE A 59 18.76 -16.56 20.93
C PHE A 59 19.08 -15.09 21.19
N LYS A 60 18.30 -14.38 22.02
CA LYS A 60 18.48 -12.95 22.31
C LYS A 60 19.92 -12.56 22.68
N SER A 61 20.64 -13.42 23.39
CA SER A 61 22.05 -13.22 23.74
C SER A 61 22.98 -13.13 22.51
N PHE A 62 22.63 -13.80 21.41
CA PHE A 62 23.37 -13.78 20.15
C PHE A 62 23.13 -12.51 19.33
N CYS A 63 22.24 -11.61 19.73
CA CYS A 63 22.11 -10.31 19.07
C CYS A 63 23.45 -9.53 19.04
N LYS A 64 24.33 -9.77 20.03
CA LYS A 64 25.67 -9.18 20.14
C LYS A 64 26.77 -10.00 19.43
N ASP A 65 26.45 -11.19 18.93
CA ASP A 65 27.40 -12.05 18.23
C ASP A 65 27.84 -11.40 16.90
N SER A 66 29.15 -11.41 16.64
CA SER A 66 29.71 -10.91 15.37
C SER A 66 29.65 -11.93 14.24
N GLY A 67 29.37 -13.20 14.58
CA GLY A 67 29.20 -14.28 13.63
C GLY A 67 27.91 -14.20 12.81
N ARG A 68 27.77 -15.16 11.90
CA ARG A 68 26.60 -15.29 10.99
C ARG A 68 25.28 -15.36 11.75
N ASN A 69 25.28 -15.95 12.95
CA ASN A 69 24.09 -16.09 13.78
C ASN A 69 23.61 -14.75 14.30
N GLY A 70 24.52 -13.91 14.83
CA GLY A 70 24.16 -12.56 15.24
C GLY A 70 23.68 -11.68 14.09
N VAL A 71 24.29 -11.78 12.91
CA VAL A 71 23.82 -11.05 11.71
C VAL A 71 22.39 -11.47 11.33
N LYS A 72 22.11 -12.78 11.29
CA LYS A 72 20.78 -13.31 10.98
C LYS A 72 19.74 -12.90 12.04
N LEU A 73 20.12 -12.91 13.32
CA LEU A 73 19.25 -12.47 14.39
C LEU A 73 18.95 -10.98 14.28
N ARG A 74 19.94 -10.12 14.05
CA ARG A 74 19.70 -8.68 13.89
C ARG A 74 18.81 -8.35 12.68
N ALA A 75 18.88 -9.15 11.62
CA ALA A 75 18.02 -8.97 10.44
C ALA A 75 16.56 -9.40 10.69
N ASN A 76 16.34 -10.51 11.41
CA ASN A 76 15.01 -11.08 11.63
C ASN A 76 14.38 -10.60 12.93
N CYS A 77 15.14 -10.49 14.00
CA CYS A 77 14.70 -10.17 15.36
C CYS A 77 15.04 -8.71 15.71
N LYS A 78 14.65 -7.76 14.86
CA LYS A 78 15.03 -6.35 15.04
C LYS A 78 14.53 -5.78 16.36
N LYS A 79 13.29 -6.12 16.75
CA LYS A 79 12.68 -5.66 18.00
C LYS A 79 13.38 -6.29 19.19
N THR A 80 13.58 -7.60 19.18
CA THR A 80 14.27 -8.30 20.27
C THR A 80 15.74 -7.89 20.42
N CYS A 81 16.44 -7.59 19.31
CA CYS A 81 17.81 -7.10 19.33
C CYS A 81 17.94 -5.59 19.57
N GLY A 82 16.82 -4.85 19.71
CA GLY A 82 16.83 -3.40 20.01
C GLY A 82 17.25 -2.50 18.84
N LEU A 83 16.89 -2.84 17.61
CA LEU A 83 17.32 -2.18 16.36
C LEU A 83 16.21 -1.37 15.64
N CYS A 84 15.15 -0.97 16.34
CA CYS A 84 13.96 -0.34 15.75
C CYS A 84 14.06 1.17 15.44
#